data_AF-A0A182EI37-F1
#
_entry.id   AF-A0A182EI37-F1
#
_cell.length_a   1.000
_cell.length_b   1.000
_cell.length_c   1.000
_cell.angle_alpha   90.00
_cell.angle_beta   90.00
_cell.angle_gamma   90.00
#
_symmetry.space_group_name_H-M   'P 1'
#
loop_
_entity.id
_entity.type
_entity.pdbx_description
1 polymer ?
#
loop_
_entity_poly.entity_id
_entity_poly.type
_entity_poly.pdbx_seq_one_letter_code
_entity_poly.pdbx_strand_id
1 'polypeptide(L)'
;MRRQVGDQEKGKSSKNLEGQDIGTEVSSYADIAKSIIGIQNDTAVGAIQQFSSIQSLQAIKNAAAGDINGREDDNFLKNVYLLERTDQIIELQTIIMDRETSHSDFVFYVDRLIRLVVEEGLNRLPYTNVEIETPARMKYKGIAFCRGNCGVSICRGGEAMEQALRQCCRSVRIGKMLVGDDTRLLYARLMPDIKHRRVLLLYPLLSTGATVIKAVSVLVENGVTEENILLLTLFAAPAGIKQVMSQFPKISILTSDINPLIPFWFTTKYFGTD
;
A
#
# COMPACT_ATOMS: atom_id res chain seq x y z
N MET A 1 -17.97 22.31 9.31
CA MET A 1 -19.37 22.50 9.76
C MET A 1 -19.39 22.19 11.25
N ARG A 2 -19.54 23.21 12.10
CA ARG A 2 -19.34 23.15 13.57
C ARG A 2 -20.44 22.34 14.26
N ARG A 3 -20.10 21.60 15.33
CA ARG A 3 -20.99 21.34 16.46
C ARG A 3 -20.24 21.52 17.78
N GLN A 4 -20.85 22.27 18.69
CA GLN A 4 -20.44 22.48 20.07
C GLN A 4 -21.43 21.74 20.99
N VAL A 5 -20.85 21.04 21.97
CA VAL A 5 -21.18 20.92 23.42
C VAL A 5 -22.49 20.28 23.88
N GLY A 6 -22.31 19.32 24.80
CA GLY A 6 -23.27 18.89 25.81
C GLY A 6 -22.62 17.96 26.84
N ASP A 7 -22.03 18.54 27.89
CA ASP A 7 -21.54 17.86 29.10
C ASP A 7 -22.68 17.28 29.94
N GLN A 8 -22.44 16.12 30.59
CA GLN A 8 -22.93 15.83 31.93
C GLN A 8 -22.06 14.75 32.61
N GLU A 9 -21.34 15.15 33.65
CA GLU A 9 -20.65 14.31 34.62
C GLU A 9 -21.63 13.55 35.54
N LYS A 10 -21.24 12.34 35.98
CA LYS A 10 -21.47 11.87 37.36
C LYS A 10 -20.41 10.83 37.73
N GLY A 11 -19.79 11.03 38.90
CA GLY A 11 -18.53 10.41 39.29
C GLY A 11 -18.57 9.10 40.07
N LYS A 12 -17.35 8.58 40.24
CA LYS A 12 -16.77 7.73 41.30
C LYS A 12 -17.12 6.24 41.37
N SER A 13 -16.10 5.40 41.18
CA SER A 13 -15.49 4.67 42.31
C SER A 13 -14.13 4.06 41.92
N SER A 14 -13.12 4.40 42.72
CA SER A 14 -11.73 3.94 42.63
C SER A 14 -11.61 2.53 43.21
N LYS A 15 -10.96 1.60 42.49
CA LYS A 15 -10.23 0.48 43.09
C LYS A 15 -8.94 0.24 42.32
N ASN A 16 -7.84 0.48 43.03
CA ASN A 16 -6.50 0.00 42.70
C ASN A 16 -6.50 -1.53 42.64
N LEU A 17 -5.91 -2.08 41.58
CA LEU A 17 -5.26 -3.39 41.60
C LEU A 17 -3.94 -3.23 40.85
N GLU A 18 -2.87 -3.36 41.62
CA GLU A 18 -1.48 -3.30 41.20
C GLU A 18 -1.11 -4.50 40.32
N GLY A 19 -0.16 -4.26 39.41
CA GLY A 19 0.94 -5.18 39.10
C GLY A 19 0.58 -6.52 38.46
N GLN A 20 0.61 -6.57 37.13
CA GLN A 20 0.97 -7.80 36.43
C GLN A 20 1.80 -7.49 35.17
N ASP A 21 2.91 -8.21 35.08
CA ASP A 21 4.03 -8.17 34.13
C ASP A 21 3.71 -7.78 32.69
N ILE A 22 4.05 -6.54 32.31
CA ILE A 22 4.19 -6.08 30.91
C ILE A 22 5.68 -5.81 30.59
N GLY A 23 6.57 -5.88 31.59
CA GLY A 23 7.98 -5.51 31.48
C GLY A 23 8.86 -6.51 30.70
N THR A 24 8.45 -7.77 30.61
CA THR A 24 9.28 -8.85 30.04
C THR A 24 9.18 -8.97 28.51
N GLU A 25 8.02 -8.67 27.91
CA GLU A 25 7.87 -8.76 26.44
C GLU A 25 8.40 -7.53 25.70
N VAL A 26 8.29 -6.33 26.29
CA VAL A 26 8.81 -5.08 25.69
C VAL A 26 10.34 -5.06 25.69
N SER A 27 10.99 -5.72 26.66
CA SER A 27 12.46 -5.88 26.68
C SER A 27 12.95 -6.72 25.51
N SER A 28 12.23 -7.79 25.13
CA SER A 28 12.66 -8.69 24.07
C SER A 28 12.75 -8.00 22.70
N TYR A 29 11.78 -7.15 22.36
CA TYR A 29 11.81 -6.38 21.10
C TYR A 29 12.86 -5.27 21.09
N ALA A 30 13.09 -4.61 22.24
CA ALA A 30 14.15 -3.62 22.39
C ALA A 30 15.55 -4.26 22.31
N ASP A 31 15.72 -5.48 22.81
CA ASP A 31 16.99 -6.20 22.79
C ASP A 31 17.30 -6.79 21.40
N ILE A 32 16.27 -7.17 20.63
CA ILE A 32 16.40 -7.51 19.20
C ILE A 32 16.76 -6.26 18.37
N ALA A 33 16.17 -5.10 18.67
CA ALA A 33 16.52 -3.84 17.99
C ALA A 33 17.96 -3.38 18.32
N LYS A 34 18.42 -3.59 19.55
CA LYS A 34 19.81 -3.29 19.97
C LYS A 34 20.84 -4.21 19.32
N SER A 35 20.53 -5.50 19.12
CA SER A 35 21.47 -6.44 18.48
C SER A 35 21.65 -6.22 16.98
N ILE A 36 20.68 -5.58 16.31
CA ILE A 36 20.74 -5.30 14.87
C ILE A 36 21.51 -4.00 14.56
N ILE A 37 21.56 -3.04 15.49
CA ILE A 37 22.04 -1.68 15.19
C ILE A 37 23.33 -1.29 15.93
N GLY A 38 23.79 -2.04 16.93
CA GLY A 38 25.19 -1.95 17.39
C GLY A 38 25.68 -0.56 17.83
N ILE A 39 24.88 0.20 18.56
CA ILE A 39 25.33 1.49 19.14
C ILE A 39 25.00 1.50 20.65
N GLN A 40 26.05 1.68 21.46
CA GLN A 40 25.97 1.92 22.91
C GLN A 40 25.49 3.36 23.20
N ASN A 41 24.84 3.49 24.36
CA ASN A 41 24.05 4.64 24.84
C ASN A 41 24.73 6.02 24.90
N ASP A 42 23.84 7.01 25.10
CA ASP A 42 24.01 8.31 25.77
C ASP A 42 24.33 9.56 24.94
N THR A 43 23.34 10.03 24.18
CA THR A 43 22.96 11.47 24.15
C THR A 43 21.50 11.64 23.73
N ALA A 44 20.57 11.08 24.52
CA ALA A 44 19.15 11.39 24.36
C ALA A 44 18.87 12.84 24.79
N VAL A 45 17.93 13.50 24.12
CA VAL A 45 17.41 14.87 24.34
C VAL A 45 17.97 15.96 23.41
N GLY A 46 19.13 15.78 22.76
CA GLY A 46 19.68 16.80 21.81
C GLY A 46 19.40 16.58 20.31
N ALA A 47 19.09 15.35 19.88
CA ALA A 47 19.10 14.95 18.46
C ALA A 47 17.71 14.71 17.83
N ILE A 48 16.63 15.15 18.50
CA ILE A 48 15.25 14.90 18.04
C ILE A 48 14.66 16.11 17.27
N GLN A 49 15.41 17.20 17.12
CA GLN A 49 14.87 18.46 16.58
C GLN A 49 15.58 19.06 15.37
N GLN A 50 16.49 18.34 14.71
CA GLN A 50 17.11 18.83 13.47
C GLN A 50 17.19 17.74 12.40
N PHE A 51 16.43 17.97 11.32
CA PHE A 51 16.69 17.53 9.94
C PHE A 51 16.80 16.02 9.67
N SER A 52 15.75 15.41 9.08
CA SER A 52 15.91 14.32 8.08
C SER A 52 14.62 13.79 7.42
N SER A 53 13.44 14.39 7.60
CA SER A 53 12.20 13.81 7.03
C SER A 53 11.78 14.34 5.65
N ILE A 54 12.41 15.42 5.17
CA ILE A 54 12.16 16.00 3.83
C ILE A 54 13.29 15.60 2.84
N GLN A 55 14.44 15.17 3.35
CA GLN A 55 15.59 14.79 2.53
C GLN A 55 15.46 13.42 1.84
N SER A 56 14.58 12.51 2.23
CA SER A 56 14.56 11.17 1.64
C SER A 56 13.98 11.13 0.22
N LEU A 57 12.89 11.86 -0.07
CA LEU A 57 12.37 11.94 -1.45
C LEU A 57 13.15 12.93 -2.32
N GLN A 58 13.67 14.00 -1.72
CA GLN A 58 14.48 14.98 -2.42
C GLN A 58 15.92 14.49 -2.65
N ALA A 59 16.50 13.64 -1.80
CA ALA A 59 17.78 12.97 -2.08
C ALA A 59 17.62 11.89 -3.15
N ILE A 60 16.49 11.17 -3.18
CA ILE A 60 16.20 10.22 -4.27
C ILE A 60 16.02 10.96 -5.61
N LYS A 61 15.35 12.12 -5.63
CA LYS A 61 15.20 12.94 -6.85
C LYS A 61 16.45 13.76 -7.21
N ASN A 62 17.19 14.29 -6.24
CA ASN A 62 18.39 15.12 -6.47
C ASN A 62 19.61 14.26 -6.85
N ALA A 63 19.70 13.01 -6.37
CA ALA A 63 20.69 12.05 -6.86
C ALA A 63 20.45 11.69 -8.35
N ALA A 64 19.19 11.74 -8.80
CA ALA A 64 18.83 11.45 -10.19
C ALA A 64 18.95 12.66 -11.14
N ALA A 65 19.13 13.88 -10.62
CA ALA A 65 19.05 15.12 -11.42
C ALA A 65 20.37 15.93 -11.50
N GLY A 66 21.47 15.47 -10.91
CA GLY A 66 22.76 16.16 -10.95
C GLY A 66 23.92 15.20 -11.17
N ASP A 67 24.43 15.18 -12.41
CA ASP A 67 25.70 14.56 -12.86
C ASP A 67 26.05 13.18 -12.28
N ILE A 68 25.62 12.12 -12.97
CA ILE A 68 26.36 10.84 -12.97
C ILE A 68 26.48 10.27 -14.38
N ASN A 69 27.69 10.39 -14.93
CA ASN A 69 28.19 9.41 -15.88
C ASN A 69 28.21 8.04 -15.17
N GLY A 70 27.27 7.16 -15.55
CA GLY A 70 27.34 5.71 -15.40
C GLY A 70 27.36 5.12 -13.98
N ARG A 71 26.19 4.80 -13.41
CA ARG A 71 26.02 3.67 -12.48
C ARG A 71 24.70 2.94 -12.78
N GLU A 72 24.76 1.62 -12.88
CA GLU A 72 23.70 0.72 -13.37
C GLU A 72 22.49 0.57 -12.42
N ASP A 73 22.46 1.29 -11.29
CA ASP A 73 21.50 1.08 -10.18
C ASP A 73 20.19 1.88 -10.29
N ASP A 74 20.01 2.79 -11.25
CA ASP A 74 18.77 3.59 -11.34
C ASP A 74 17.61 2.89 -12.09
N ASN A 75 17.87 1.72 -12.68
CA ASN A 75 16.89 1.06 -13.55
C ASN A 75 15.74 0.39 -12.77
N PHE A 76 15.91 0.07 -11.48
CA PHE A 76 14.88 -0.64 -10.69
C PHE A 76 13.70 0.25 -10.27
N LEU A 77 13.85 1.58 -10.30
CA LEU A 77 12.78 2.51 -9.95
C LEU A 77 11.88 2.88 -11.14
N LYS A 78 12.27 2.50 -12.36
CA LYS A 78 11.57 2.88 -13.59
C LYS A 78 10.08 2.48 -13.59
N ASN A 79 9.76 1.35 -12.97
CA ASN A 79 8.40 0.80 -12.91
C ASN A 79 7.76 0.96 -11.51
N VAL A 80 8.34 1.80 -10.65
CA VAL A 80 7.81 2.11 -9.32
C VAL A 80 7.19 3.50 -9.36
N TYR A 81 5.91 3.57 -9.05
CA TYR A 81 5.10 4.76 -9.09
C TYR A 81 4.64 5.13 -7.69
N LEU A 82 4.82 6.38 -7.34
CA LEU A 82 4.34 6.96 -6.10
C LEU A 82 3.15 7.87 -6.43
N LEU A 83 2.05 7.70 -5.71
CA LEU A 83 0.92 8.60 -5.78
C LEU A 83 1.38 10.03 -5.46
N GLU A 84 0.82 11.03 -6.14
CA GLU A 84 1.19 12.42 -5.89
C GLU A 84 0.97 12.78 -4.42
N ARG A 85 2.02 13.28 -3.77
CA ARG A 85 2.00 13.55 -2.32
C ARG A 85 1.31 14.89 -2.04
N THR A 86 -0.01 14.89 -2.04
CA THR A 86 -0.84 16.05 -1.66
C THR A 86 -1.06 16.12 -0.15
N ASP A 87 -1.35 17.32 0.38
CA ASP A 87 -1.68 17.50 1.81
C ASP A 87 -2.84 16.61 2.25
N GLN A 88 -3.81 16.39 1.35
CA GLN A 88 -4.93 15.50 1.60
C GLN A 88 -4.47 14.05 1.82
N ILE A 89 -3.55 13.54 0.99
CA ILE A 89 -3.03 12.17 1.15
C ILE A 89 -2.23 12.03 2.44
N ILE A 90 -1.45 13.06 2.79
CA ILE A 90 -0.69 13.09 4.05
C ILE A 90 -1.65 13.06 5.25
N GLU A 91 -2.75 13.81 5.22
CA GLU A 91 -3.78 13.78 6.26
C GLU A 91 -4.41 12.38 6.39
N LEU A 92 -4.80 11.75 5.28
CA LEU A 92 -5.34 10.38 5.29
C LEU A 92 -4.35 9.40 5.93
N GLN A 93 -3.08 9.44 5.53
CA GLN A 93 -2.04 8.58 6.07
C GLN A 93 -1.81 8.83 7.56
N THR A 94 -1.84 10.10 8.00
CA THR A 94 -1.66 10.47 9.41
C THR A 94 -2.76 9.84 10.29
N ILE A 95 -4.02 9.92 9.86
CA ILE A 95 -5.16 9.34 10.59
C ILE A 95 -5.09 7.81 10.63
N ILE A 96 -4.67 7.19 9.52
CA ILE A 96 -4.50 5.73 9.43
C ILE A 96 -3.39 5.25 10.39
N MET A 97 -2.33 6.03 10.55
CA MET A 97 -1.20 5.70 11.42
C MET A 97 -1.45 6.01 12.90
N ASP A 98 -2.45 6.83 13.21
CA ASP A 98 -2.80 7.19 14.59
C ASP A 98 -3.47 6.02 15.34
N ARG A 99 -2.94 5.75 16.54
CA ARG A 99 -3.44 4.72 17.45
C ARG A 99 -4.82 5.08 17.98
N GLU A 100 -5.07 6.36 18.25
CA GLU A 100 -6.31 6.86 18.88
C GLU A 100 -7.50 6.91 17.90
N THR A 101 -7.25 6.76 16.59
CA THR A 101 -8.29 6.71 15.56
C THR A 101 -9.26 5.56 15.82
N SER A 102 -10.56 5.88 15.91
CA SER A 102 -11.64 4.90 16.07
C SER A 102 -11.69 3.92 14.88
N HIS A 103 -12.24 2.72 15.09
CA HIS A 103 -12.38 1.74 14.00
C HIS A 103 -13.21 2.29 12.81
N SER A 104 -14.32 2.97 13.08
CA SER A 104 -15.17 3.55 12.02
C SER A 104 -14.46 4.61 11.20
N ASP A 105 -13.71 5.49 11.86
CA ASP A 105 -12.93 6.51 11.15
C ASP A 105 -11.80 5.85 10.37
N PHE A 106 -11.10 4.89 10.98
CA PHE A 106 -10.02 4.16 10.31
C PHE A 106 -10.49 3.54 8.99
N VAL A 107 -11.59 2.77 9.00
CA VAL A 107 -12.15 2.18 7.78
C VAL A 107 -12.53 3.26 6.76
N PHE A 108 -13.20 4.33 7.20
CA PHE A 108 -13.59 5.44 6.33
C PHE A 108 -12.39 6.11 5.63
N TYR A 109 -11.31 6.41 6.37
CA TYR A 109 -10.13 7.06 5.83
C TYR A 109 -9.27 6.12 4.98
N VAL A 110 -9.18 4.83 5.34
CA VAL A 110 -8.56 3.80 4.52
C VAL A 110 -9.28 3.67 3.18
N ASP A 111 -10.61 3.57 3.16
CA ASP A 111 -11.39 3.46 1.93
C ASP A 111 -11.16 4.65 0.99
N ARG A 112 -11.04 5.86 1.55
CA ARG A 112 -10.69 7.07 0.79
C ARG A 112 -9.31 6.96 0.17
N LEU A 113 -8.30 6.51 0.92
CA LEU A 113 -6.94 6.35 0.39
C LEU A 113 -6.88 5.24 -0.68
N ILE A 114 -7.53 4.10 -0.45
CA ILE A 114 -7.64 3.01 -1.42
C ILE A 114 -8.26 3.53 -2.71
N ARG A 115 -9.34 4.32 -2.64
CA ARG A 115 -9.99 4.88 -3.83
C ARG A 115 -9.00 5.68 -4.67
N LEU A 116 -8.18 6.53 -4.06
CA LEU A 116 -7.18 7.31 -4.77
C LEU A 116 -6.11 6.44 -5.44
N VAL A 117 -5.60 5.43 -4.73
CA VAL A 117 -4.60 4.49 -5.29
C VAL A 117 -5.19 3.66 -6.42
N VAL A 118 -6.45 3.23 -6.31
CA VAL A 118 -7.13 2.46 -7.36
C VAL A 118 -7.35 3.32 -8.61
N GLU A 119 -7.85 4.55 -8.47
CA GLU A 119 -8.04 5.46 -9.63
C GLU A 119 -6.70 5.72 -10.34
N GLU A 120 -5.63 5.98 -9.59
CA GLU A 120 -4.31 6.15 -10.19
C GLU A 120 -3.78 4.86 -10.81
N GLY A 121 -4.11 3.70 -10.25
CA GLY A 121 -3.81 2.39 -10.86
C GLY A 121 -4.50 2.21 -12.21
N LEU A 122 -5.75 2.66 -12.33
CA LEU A 122 -6.50 2.60 -13.58
C LEU A 122 -5.94 3.54 -14.66
N ASN A 123 -5.36 4.68 -14.28
CA ASN A 123 -4.66 5.58 -15.22
C ASN A 123 -3.49 4.91 -15.96
N ARG A 124 -2.95 3.81 -15.41
CA ARG A 124 -1.82 3.07 -16.01
C ARG A 124 -2.23 1.88 -16.87
N LEU A 125 -3.53 1.66 -17.04
CA LEU A 125 -4.05 0.65 -17.94
C LEU A 125 -4.11 1.18 -19.38
N PRO A 126 -4.16 0.28 -20.39
CA PRO A 126 -4.23 0.71 -21.78
C PRO A 126 -5.58 1.34 -22.13
N TYR A 127 -5.52 2.44 -22.89
CA TYR A 127 -6.68 3.16 -23.43
C TYR A 127 -6.62 3.18 -24.97
N THR A 128 -7.78 3.34 -25.59
CA THR A 128 -7.93 3.49 -27.05
C THR A 128 -8.62 4.81 -27.35
N ASN A 129 -8.21 5.47 -28.43
CA ASN A 129 -8.89 6.67 -28.91
C ASN A 129 -10.25 6.31 -29.47
N VAL A 130 -11.27 7.11 -29.15
CA VAL A 130 -12.63 6.94 -29.65
C VAL A 130 -13.17 8.29 -30.11
N GLU A 131 -13.99 8.28 -31.15
CA GLU A 131 -14.78 9.43 -31.56
C GLU A 131 -16.26 9.10 -31.30
N ILE A 132 -16.91 9.90 -30.46
CA ILE A 132 -18.32 9.73 -30.10
C ILE A 132 -19.11 10.94 -30.57
N GLU A 133 -20.41 10.75 -30.83
CA GLU A 133 -21.32 11.84 -31.11
C GLU A 133 -22.00 12.28 -29.81
N THR A 134 -21.88 13.57 -29.49
CA THR A 134 -22.50 14.16 -28.30
C THR A 134 -24.02 14.30 -28.49
N PRO A 135 -24.81 14.49 -27.42
CA PRO A 135 -26.24 14.78 -27.55
C PRO A 135 -26.55 16.01 -28.43
N ALA A 136 -25.58 16.92 -28.58
CA ALA A 136 -25.65 18.09 -29.47
C ALA A 136 -25.29 17.79 -30.93
N ARG A 137 -25.11 16.52 -31.31
CA ARG A 137 -24.67 16.04 -32.64
C ARG A 137 -23.28 16.55 -33.08
N MET A 138 -22.45 16.93 -32.11
CA MET A 138 -21.05 17.30 -32.35
C MET A 138 -20.15 16.10 -32.07
N LYS A 139 -19.15 15.88 -32.95
CA LYS A 139 -18.11 14.86 -32.74
C LYS A 139 -17.19 15.27 -31.59
N TYR A 140 -17.00 14.36 -30.64
CA TYR A 140 -16.07 14.50 -29.52
C TYR A 140 -15.01 13.41 -29.57
N LYS A 141 -13.74 13.82 -29.55
CA LYS A 141 -12.59 12.91 -29.52
C LYS A 141 -12.21 12.68 -28.06
N GLY A 142 -12.32 11.44 -27.62
CA GLY A 142 -11.99 11.01 -26.27
C GLY A 142 -11.20 9.71 -26.27
N ILE A 143 -11.16 9.08 -25.09
CA ILE A 143 -10.50 7.78 -24.89
C ILE A 143 -11.46 6.82 -24.20
N ALA A 144 -11.26 5.52 -24.44
CA ALA A 144 -11.99 4.44 -23.80
C ALA A 144 -11.02 3.39 -23.26
N PHE A 145 -11.34 2.82 -22.10
CA PHE A 145 -10.58 1.71 -21.52
C PHE A 145 -10.56 0.51 -22.45
N CYS A 146 -9.38 -0.08 -22.64
CA CYS A 146 -9.27 -1.38 -23.28
C CYS A 146 -9.93 -2.47 -22.43
N ARG A 147 -10.57 -3.43 -23.11
CA ARG A 147 -11.09 -4.64 -22.44
C ARG A 147 -9.91 -5.53 -22.02
N GLY A 148 -10.17 -6.41 -21.05
CA GLY A 148 -9.18 -7.41 -20.61
C GLY A 148 -8.51 -7.12 -19.27
N ASN A 149 -9.01 -6.17 -18.48
CA ASN A 149 -8.48 -5.92 -17.13
C ASN A 149 -9.16 -6.84 -16.10
N CYS A 150 -8.45 -7.24 -15.06
CA CYS A 150 -8.98 -7.96 -13.91
C CYS A 150 -8.22 -7.60 -12.62
N GLY A 151 -8.88 -7.76 -11.48
CA GLY A 151 -8.23 -7.69 -10.17
C GLY A 151 -7.83 -9.07 -9.68
N VAL A 152 -6.75 -9.15 -8.90
CA VAL A 152 -6.42 -10.33 -8.08
C VAL A 152 -6.12 -9.84 -6.68
N SER A 153 -6.89 -10.30 -5.71
CA SER A 153 -6.73 -9.94 -4.31
C SER A 153 -5.89 -10.97 -3.57
N ILE A 154 -4.81 -10.52 -2.91
CA ILE A 154 -4.05 -11.35 -1.97
C ILE A 154 -4.75 -11.27 -0.60
N CYS A 155 -5.42 -12.35 -0.23
CA CYS A 155 -6.13 -12.47 1.03
C CYS A 155 -5.13 -12.47 2.21
N ARG A 156 -5.46 -11.87 3.35
CA ARG A 156 -6.73 -11.18 3.65
C ARG A 156 -6.72 -9.69 3.32
N GLY A 157 -5.57 -9.01 3.46
CA GLY A 157 -5.49 -7.56 3.33
C GLY A 157 -5.92 -7.01 1.97
N GLY A 158 -5.67 -7.72 0.87
CA GLY A 158 -6.10 -7.32 -0.47
C GLY A 158 -7.62 -7.19 -0.63
N GLU A 159 -8.41 -7.89 0.20
CA GLU A 159 -9.88 -7.88 0.11
C GLU A 159 -10.47 -6.51 0.48
N ALA A 160 -9.77 -5.75 1.34
CA ALA A 160 -10.12 -4.36 1.67
C ALA A 160 -10.18 -3.48 0.42
N MET A 161 -9.34 -3.76 -0.58
CA MET A 161 -9.23 -2.94 -1.79
C MET A 161 -10.25 -3.31 -2.87
N GLU A 162 -10.93 -4.45 -2.74
CA GLU A 162 -11.83 -4.93 -3.80
C GLU A 162 -13.07 -4.05 -3.97
N GLN A 163 -13.59 -3.48 -2.87
CA GLN A 163 -14.77 -2.63 -2.92
C GLN A 163 -14.50 -1.39 -3.76
N ALA A 164 -13.39 -0.68 -3.50
CA ALA A 164 -12.99 0.47 -4.30
C ALA A 164 -12.82 0.11 -5.77
N LEU A 165 -12.16 -1.02 -6.07
CA LEU A 165 -11.98 -1.48 -7.45
C LEU A 165 -13.33 -1.74 -8.16
N ARG A 166 -14.29 -2.38 -7.48
CA ARG A 166 -15.65 -2.60 -8.04
C ARG A 166 -16.42 -1.29 -8.23
N GLN A 167 -16.22 -0.31 -7.36
CA GLN A 167 -16.86 1.00 -7.49
C GLN A 167 -16.27 1.83 -8.65
N CYS A 168 -14.99 1.69 -8.97
CA CYS A 168 -14.38 2.32 -10.15
C CYS A 168 -14.73 1.54 -11.44
N CYS A 169 -14.73 0.22 -11.38
CA CYS A 169 -14.88 -0.67 -12.54
C CYS A 169 -15.98 -1.71 -12.30
N ARG A 170 -17.24 -1.37 -12.65
CA ARG A 170 -18.42 -2.22 -12.37
C ARG A 170 -18.32 -3.67 -12.90
N SER A 171 -17.63 -3.88 -14.01
CA SER A 171 -17.53 -5.19 -14.68
C SER A 171 -16.18 -5.91 -14.46
N VAL A 172 -15.37 -5.46 -13.48
CA VAL A 172 -14.08 -6.07 -13.19
C VAL A 172 -14.26 -7.46 -12.57
N ARG A 173 -13.58 -8.46 -13.14
CA ARG A 173 -13.49 -9.79 -12.52
C ARG A 173 -12.40 -9.75 -11.47
N ILE A 174 -12.65 -10.34 -10.30
CA ILE A 174 -11.69 -10.39 -9.20
C ILE A 174 -11.39 -11.85 -8.88
N GLY A 175 -10.12 -12.23 -9.01
CA GLY A 175 -9.57 -13.50 -8.54
C GLY A 175 -9.08 -13.35 -7.11
N LYS A 176 -8.95 -14.47 -6.41
CA LYS A 176 -8.47 -14.49 -5.03
C LYS A 176 -7.31 -15.44 -4.87
N MET A 177 -6.33 -15.03 -4.07
CA MET A 177 -5.18 -15.85 -3.71
C MET A 177 -4.95 -15.74 -2.21
N LEU A 178 -4.71 -16.87 -1.55
CA LEU A 178 -4.29 -16.92 -0.16
C LEU A 178 -2.87 -17.47 -0.11
N VAL A 179 -1.96 -16.66 0.41
CA VAL A 179 -0.57 -17.04 0.65
C VAL A 179 -0.40 -17.15 2.16
N GLY A 180 0.10 -18.30 2.63
CA GLY A 180 0.35 -18.54 4.04
C GLY A 180 1.60 -17.81 4.54
N ASP A 181 1.79 -17.79 5.85
CA ASP A 181 2.93 -17.12 6.50
C ASP A 181 4.28 -17.75 6.11
N ASP A 182 4.27 -19.06 5.80
CA ASP A 182 5.40 -19.80 5.24
C ASP A 182 5.58 -19.56 3.73
N THR A 183 4.93 -18.55 3.17
CA THR A 183 4.98 -18.14 1.75
C THR A 183 4.50 -19.23 0.78
N ARG A 184 3.79 -20.25 1.26
CA ARG A 184 3.16 -21.25 0.40
C ARG A 184 1.82 -20.75 -0.11
N LEU A 185 1.45 -21.16 -1.32
CA LEU A 185 0.12 -20.91 -1.84
C LEU A 185 -0.87 -21.88 -1.17
N LEU A 186 -1.82 -21.34 -0.41
CA LEU A 186 -2.87 -22.11 0.26
C LEU A 186 -4.13 -22.23 -0.59
N TYR A 187 -4.44 -21.19 -1.36
CA TYR A 187 -5.62 -21.15 -2.21
C TYR A 187 -5.39 -20.20 -3.38
N ALA A 188 -5.87 -20.58 -4.57
CA ALA A 188 -5.96 -19.66 -5.71
C ALA A 188 -7.20 -19.97 -6.53
N ARG A 189 -7.97 -18.93 -6.81
CA ARG A 189 -9.08 -18.97 -7.76
C ARG A 189 -8.94 -17.79 -8.71
N LEU A 190 -8.36 -18.07 -9.87
CA LEU A 190 -8.08 -17.12 -10.94
C LEU A 190 -9.09 -17.28 -12.08
N MET A 191 -9.16 -16.30 -12.99
CA MET A 191 -10.00 -16.43 -14.18
C MET A 191 -9.34 -17.40 -15.19
N PRO A 192 -10.11 -18.23 -15.91
CA PRO A 192 -9.54 -19.17 -16.88
C PRO A 192 -8.80 -18.48 -18.04
N ASP A 193 -9.14 -17.22 -18.31
CA ASP A 193 -8.57 -16.39 -19.38
C ASP A 193 -7.51 -15.40 -18.88
N ILE A 194 -6.97 -15.57 -17.66
CA ILE A 194 -6.07 -14.61 -17.01
C ILE A 194 -4.77 -14.33 -17.80
N LYS A 195 -4.24 -15.31 -18.54
CA LYS A 195 -3.05 -15.16 -19.39
C LYS A 195 -3.13 -14.04 -20.43
N HIS A 196 -4.34 -13.62 -20.81
CA HIS A 196 -4.57 -12.56 -21.80
C HIS A 196 -5.02 -11.25 -21.16
N ARG A 197 -4.91 -11.12 -19.84
CA ARG A 197 -5.44 -9.99 -19.07
C ARG A 197 -4.34 -9.15 -18.44
N ARG A 198 -4.66 -7.88 -18.21
CA ARG A 198 -3.91 -6.99 -17.33
C ARG A 198 -4.40 -7.23 -15.90
N VAL A 199 -3.48 -7.52 -14.99
CA VAL A 199 -3.78 -7.89 -13.61
C VAL A 199 -3.46 -6.72 -12.68
N LEU A 200 -4.49 -6.22 -12.00
CA LEU A 200 -4.34 -5.35 -10.83
C LEU A 200 -4.20 -6.23 -9.60
N LEU A 201 -2.97 -6.44 -9.14
CA LEU A 201 -2.67 -7.22 -7.95
C LEU A 201 -2.86 -6.35 -6.71
N LEU A 202 -3.83 -6.69 -5.85
CA LEU A 202 -4.23 -5.89 -4.70
C LEU A 202 -3.60 -6.44 -3.43
N TYR A 203 -2.74 -5.64 -2.80
CA TYR A 203 -2.16 -5.98 -1.50
C TYR A 203 -1.69 -4.70 -0.77
N PRO A 204 -2.32 -4.32 0.36
CA PRO A 204 -2.15 -2.98 0.92
C PRO A 204 -0.78 -2.72 1.58
N LEU A 205 -0.06 -3.76 1.98
CA LEU A 205 1.18 -3.65 2.77
C LEU A 205 2.34 -4.40 2.12
N LEU A 206 3.29 -3.68 1.52
CA LEU A 206 4.51 -4.27 0.98
C LEU A 206 5.66 -4.15 1.98
N SER A 207 5.87 -5.15 2.84
CA SER A 207 6.99 -5.17 3.80
C SER A 207 8.24 -5.85 3.23
N THR A 208 8.39 -7.17 3.39
CA THR A 208 9.50 -7.94 2.81
C THR A 208 9.29 -8.23 1.33
N GLY A 209 8.03 -8.26 0.87
CA GLY A 209 7.69 -8.60 -0.51
C GLY A 209 7.57 -10.10 -0.79
N ALA A 210 7.88 -10.98 0.17
CA ALA A 210 7.81 -12.43 -0.03
C ALA A 210 6.40 -12.93 -0.46
N THR A 211 5.35 -12.40 0.16
CA THR A 211 3.95 -12.71 -0.19
C THR A 211 3.60 -12.29 -1.62
N VAL A 212 4.03 -11.08 -2.00
CA VAL A 212 3.79 -10.54 -3.34
C VAL A 212 4.57 -11.33 -4.37
N ILE A 213 5.84 -11.64 -4.10
CA ILE A 213 6.69 -12.48 -4.94
C ILE A 213 5.99 -13.81 -5.22
N LYS A 214 5.51 -14.50 -4.18
CA LYS A 214 4.82 -15.77 -4.39
C LYS A 214 3.56 -15.60 -5.25
N ALA A 215 2.79 -14.54 -5.00
CA ALA A 215 1.59 -14.28 -5.78
C ALA A 215 1.91 -14.01 -7.26
N VAL A 216 2.94 -13.22 -7.53
CA VAL A 216 3.42 -12.93 -8.89
C VAL A 216 3.95 -14.19 -9.56
N SER A 217 4.72 -15.04 -8.86
CA SER A 217 5.17 -16.34 -9.39
C SER A 217 3.99 -17.18 -9.88
N VAL A 218 2.93 -17.28 -9.09
CA VAL A 218 1.74 -18.08 -9.46
C VAL A 218 1.02 -17.46 -10.66
N LEU A 219 0.95 -16.13 -10.78
CA LEU A 219 0.38 -15.47 -11.96
C LEU A 219 1.20 -15.77 -13.22
N VAL A 220 2.53 -15.72 -13.12
CA VAL A 220 3.45 -16.05 -14.22
C VAL A 220 3.36 -17.53 -14.60
N GLU A 221 3.28 -18.43 -13.62
CA GLU A 221 3.03 -19.88 -13.82
C GLU A 221 1.70 -20.13 -14.56
N ASN A 222 0.70 -19.26 -14.37
CA ASN A 222 -0.57 -19.31 -15.10
C ASN A 222 -0.55 -18.57 -16.45
N GLY A 223 0.64 -18.16 -16.92
CA GLY A 223 0.86 -17.58 -18.24
C GLY A 223 0.66 -16.06 -18.35
N VAL A 224 0.53 -15.35 -17.23
CA VAL A 224 0.51 -13.88 -17.22
C VAL A 224 1.94 -13.35 -17.42
N THR A 225 2.14 -12.40 -18.33
CA THR A 225 3.44 -11.74 -18.47
C THR A 225 3.67 -10.73 -17.35
N GLU A 226 4.91 -10.61 -16.87
CA GLU A 226 5.27 -9.71 -15.77
C GLU A 226 4.84 -8.24 -16.01
N GLU A 227 5.01 -7.74 -17.24
CA GLU A 227 4.63 -6.39 -17.67
C GLU A 227 3.11 -6.13 -17.64
N ASN A 228 2.31 -7.18 -17.57
CA ASN A 228 0.86 -7.09 -17.45
C ASN A 228 0.39 -7.08 -16.00
N ILE A 229 1.30 -7.19 -15.02
CA ILE A 229 1.00 -7.17 -13.60
C ILE A 229 1.33 -5.79 -13.02
N LEU A 230 0.30 -5.16 -12.44
CA LEU A 230 0.41 -3.92 -11.69
C LEU A 230 0.03 -4.18 -10.24
N LEU A 231 1.01 -4.11 -9.34
CA LEU A 231 0.79 -4.18 -7.89
C LEU A 231 0.28 -2.84 -7.38
N LEU A 232 -0.89 -2.86 -6.73
CA LEU A 232 -1.45 -1.73 -5.98
C LEU A 232 -1.24 -1.99 -4.49
N THR A 233 -0.48 -1.10 -3.84
CA THR A 233 -0.20 -1.15 -2.40
C THR A 233 -0.41 0.24 -1.77
N LEU A 234 -0.70 0.30 -0.48
CA LEU A 234 -0.86 1.58 0.22
C LEU A 234 0.47 2.01 0.83
N PHE A 235 1.11 1.10 1.56
CA PHE A 235 2.38 1.34 2.25
C PHE A 235 3.43 0.36 1.74
N ALA A 236 4.61 0.86 1.38
CA ALA A 236 5.68 0.03 0.86
C ALA A 236 7.02 0.33 1.54
N ALA A 237 7.69 -0.71 2.01
CA ALA A 237 9.03 -0.61 2.54
C ALA A 237 10.02 -0.64 1.37
N PRO A 238 11.08 0.20 1.39
CA PRO A 238 12.11 0.19 0.34
C PRO A 238 12.72 -1.19 0.10
N ALA A 239 12.90 -1.99 1.16
CA ALA A 239 13.42 -3.36 1.06
C ALA A 239 12.48 -4.29 0.27
N GLY A 240 11.17 -4.22 0.51
CA GLY A 240 10.18 -5.02 -0.20
C GLY A 240 10.07 -4.64 -1.68
N ILE A 241 10.13 -3.35 -2.00
CA ILE A 241 10.17 -2.89 -3.39
C ILE A 241 11.39 -3.48 -4.09
N LYS A 242 12.58 -3.34 -3.50
CA LYS A 242 13.81 -3.89 -4.07
C LYS A 242 13.71 -5.39 -4.30
N GLN A 243 13.22 -6.15 -3.32
CA GLN A 243 13.12 -7.60 -3.42
C GLN A 243 12.15 -8.04 -4.54
N VAL A 244 11.00 -7.37 -4.67
CA VAL A 244 10.04 -7.65 -5.77
C VAL A 244 10.66 -7.30 -7.12
N MET A 245 11.28 -6.12 -7.24
CA MET A 245 11.88 -5.66 -8.50
C MET A 245 13.09 -6.50 -8.92
N SER A 246 13.87 -7.05 -7.97
CA SER A 246 14.98 -7.94 -8.27
C SER A 246 14.53 -9.28 -8.87
N GLN A 247 13.35 -9.78 -8.49
CA GLN A 247 12.82 -11.04 -9.02
C GLN A 247 11.94 -10.85 -10.26
N PHE A 248 11.18 -9.75 -10.31
CA PHE A 248 10.26 -9.44 -11.40
C PHE A 248 10.52 -8.01 -11.90
N PRO A 249 11.61 -7.77 -12.65
CA PRO A 249 12.02 -6.41 -13.03
C PRO A 249 11.03 -5.69 -13.95
N LYS A 250 10.14 -6.43 -14.63
CA LYS A 250 9.14 -5.86 -15.54
C LYS A 250 7.79 -5.57 -14.87
N ILE A 251 7.60 -5.95 -13.61
CA ILE A 251 6.37 -5.62 -12.87
C ILE A 251 6.26 -4.11 -12.65
N SER A 252 5.04 -3.60 -12.60
CA SER A 252 4.76 -2.24 -12.16
C SER A 252 4.27 -2.23 -10.72
N ILE A 253 4.74 -1.29 -9.90
CA ILE A 253 4.31 -1.10 -8.51
C ILE A 253 3.76 0.32 -8.38
N LEU A 254 2.54 0.46 -7.86
CA LEU A 254 1.95 1.74 -7.45
C LEU A 254 1.73 1.73 -5.94
N THR A 255 2.30 2.73 -5.25
CA THR A 255 2.16 2.90 -3.80
C THR A 255 1.75 4.31 -3.42
N SER A 256 1.10 4.48 -2.26
CA SER A 256 0.80 5.82 -1.70
C SER A 256 1.91 6.35 -0.80
N ASP A 257 2.69 5.46 -0.19
CA ASP A 257 3.79 5.81 0.70
C ASP A 257 4.98 4.86 0.52
N ILE A 258 6.18 5.40 0.72
CA ILE A 258 7.43 4.63 0.77
C ILE A 258 8.11 4.94 2.10
N ASN A 259 7.99 4.01 3.05
CA ASN A 259 8.45 4.19 4.41
C ASN A 259 8.86 2.84 5.02
N PRO A 260 9.98 2.78 5.77
CA PRO A 260 10.33 1.59 6.55
C PRO A 260 9.25 1.17 7.56
N LEU A 261 8.45 2.12 8.07
CA LEU A 261 7.36 1.85 8.99
C LEU A 261 6.13 1.33 8.25
N ILE A 262 5.81 0.05 8.44
CA ILE A 262 4.63 -0.61 7.84
C ILE A 262 3.58 -0.86 8.93
N PRO A 263 2.32 -0.44 8.73
CA PRO A 263 1.24 -0.66 9.71
C PRO A 263 0.75 -2.11 9.65
N PHE A 264 1.44 -3.04 10.31
CA PHE A 264 1.06 -4.47 10.32
C PHE A 264 -0.33 -4.73 10.94
N TRP A 265 -0.80 -3.83 11.81
CA TRP A 265 -2.16 -3.85 12.37
C TRP A 265 -3.26 -3.43 11.38
N PHE A 266 -2.91 -3.01 10.16
CA PHE A 266 -3.89 -2.57 9.16
C PHE A 266 -4.99 -3.60 8.94
N THR A 267 -4.63 -4.87 8.76
CA THR A 267 -5.59 -5.92 8.41
C THR A 267 -6.54 -6.21 9.58
N THR A 268 -6.01 -6.32 10.80
CA THR A 268 -6.83 -6.56 11.99
C THR A 268 -7.74 -5.38 12.29
N LYS A 269 -7.21 -4.15 12.27
CA LYS A 269 -7.99 -2.93 12.51
C LYS A 269 -9.02 -2.67 11.43
N TYR A 270 -8.74 -2.97 10.16
CA TYR A 270 -9.70 -2.79 9.06
C TYR A 270 -10.88 -3.76 9.15
N PHE A 271 -10.62 -5.04 9.47
CA PHE A 271 -11.66 -6.06 9.56
C PHE A 271 -12.31 -6.16 10.96
N GLY A 272 -11.80 -5.42 11.96
CA GLY A 272 -12.30 -5.45 13.33
C GLY A 272 -12.07 -6.80 14.01
N THR A 273 -10.88 -7.38 13.80
CA THR A 273 -10.47 -8.67 14.37
C THR A 273 -9.29 -8.52 15.34
N ASP A 274 -9.14 -7.34 15.90
CA ASP A 274 -8.18 -6.98 16.95
C ASP A 274 -8.58 -7.53 18.33
#